data_AF-A0A8T5SLK1-F1
#
_entry.id   AF-A0A8T5SLK1-F1
#
_cell.length_a   1.000
_cell.length_b   1.000
_cell.length_c   1.000
_cell.angle_alpha   90.00
_cell.angle_beta   90.00
_cell.angle_gamma   90.00
#
_symmetry.space_group_name_H-M   'P 1'
#
loop_
_entity.id
_entity.type
_entity.pdbx_description
1 polymer ?
#
loop_
_entity_poly.entity_id
_entity_poly.type
_entity_poly.pdbx_seq_one_letter_code
_entity_poly.pdbx_strand_id
1 'polypeptide(L)'
;MKVKLKIETQWLELERKSMSKMKRDYEEWERETLKKAKDAKDLRSLREVFYGLGDRWEFDQATGAWLSGGDPLDTVGLILKMPGLEPNKERFVLYAVMAYSKGFTQKFDHLGDKERIIVERDTKTGKLSVWSTTGHGAMDLFPTDLTSFKTIENALKSSYLVAQPGDHALRFETQHSTGLIDFFSKRLWEIAGGNKEFSVKDIDVLTAKDIEESLDFKFNRYAASVISLDEIWRKLSGDTVGKAKEKVLDKIPDHIEAKNKETLRKIEGLLHLLWFRPPAKQIPAIESLHDELFSEPTPTEIQKTLVPYLGELAYSLTDITEKAKYLKWKSVLDQKDFRESDVFKGLDLSPMAKEAFIVALEDILQEHTLAYIGYPERATMKNKVLRVLLGSIILPIRIASSFKAWVTRIVKRILPWPSDKEEEEGIDSHDEEVEVPKAEE
;
A
#
# COMPACT_ATOMS: atom_id res chain seq x y z
N MET A 1 12.63 -14.56 0.27
CA MET A 1 13.47 -14.30 -0.95
C MET A 1 14.11 -12.93 -0.80
N LYS A 2 15.32 -12.68 -1.31
CA LYS A 2 15.92 -11.33 -1.25
C LYS A 2 15.85 -10.59 -2.58
N VAL A 3 15.58 -9.28 -2.53
CA VAL A 3 15.50 -8.37 -3.69
C VAL A 3 16.28 -7.09 -3.41
N LYS A 4 16.91 -6.52 -4.45
CA LYS A 4 17.70 -5.30 -4.32
C LYS A 4 16.80 -4.07 -4.39
N LEU A 5 16.73 -3.30 -3.31
CA LEU A 5 16.07 -2.01 -3.21
C LEU A 5 17.10 -0.88 -3.33
N LYS A 6 16.97 -0.05 -4.35
CA LYS A 6 17.68 1.23 -4.52
C LYS A 6 16.87 2.33 -3.86
N ILE A 7 17.52 3.04 -2.94
CA ILE A 7 16.99 4.21 -2.26
C ILE A 7 17.94 5.38 -2.55
N GLU A 8 17.39 6.55 -2.87
CA GLU A 8 18.18 7.77 -3.03
C GLU A 8 18.88 8.13 -1.71
N THR A 9 20.21 8.28 -1.71
CA THR A 9 20.99 8.51 -0.47
C THR A 9 20.54 9.77 0.26
N GLN A 10 20.24 10.85 -0.47
CA GLN A 10 19.77 12.11 0.12
C GLN A 10 18.44 11.94 0.86
N TRP A 11 17.55 11.10 0.32
CA TRP A 11 16.28 10.78 0.98
C TRP A 11 16.52 9.94 2.23
N LEU A 12 17.36 8.91 2.14
CA LEU A 12 17.71 8.09 3.31
C LEU A 12 18.36 8.93 4.43
N GLU A 13 19.21 9.90 4.09
CA GLU A 13 19.81 10.84 5.05
C GLU A 13 18.77 11.76 5.68
N LEU A 14 17.80 12.23 4.91
CA LEU A 14 16.70 13.06 5.41
C LEU A 14 15.81 12.27 6.38
N GLU A 15 15.47 11.02 6.05
CA GLU A 15 14.74 10.12 6.96
C GLU A 15 15.55 9.80 8.22
N ARG A 16 16.88 9.59 8.12
CA ARG A 16 17.77 9.46 9.29
C ARG A 16 17.71 10.66 10.21
N LYS A 17 17.76 11.87 9.66
CA LYS A 17 17.67 13.12 10.44
C LYS A 17 16.31 13.25 11.10
N SER A 18 15.22 12.97 10.37
CA SER A 18 13.86 13.00 10.91
C SER A 18 13.68 12.01 12.05
N MET A 19 14.08 10.74 11.83
CA MET A 19 14.05 9.68 12.84
C MET A 19 14.84 10.06 14.10
N SER A 20 16.04 10.61 13.92
CA SER A 20 16.87 11.08 15.04
C SER A 20 16.21 12.22 15.82
N LYS A 21 15.53 13.16 15.14
CA LYS A 21 14.81 14.25 15.78
C LYS A 21 13.67 13.71 16.64
N MET A 22 12.79 12.88 16.08
CA MET A 22 11.66 12.35 16.86
C MET A 22 12.10 11.46 18.01
N LYS A 23 13.22 10.73 17.86
CA LYS A 23 13.78 9.97 18.98
C LYS A 23 14.14 10.89 20.15
N ARG A 24 14.73 12.06 19.88
CA ARG A 24 15.00 13.07 20.91
C ARG A 24 13.70 13.62 21.50
N ASP A 25 12.73 13.97 20.65
CA ASP A 25 11.43 14.50 21.10
C ASP A 25 10.71 13.48 22.02
N TYR A 26 10.78 12.19 21.69
CA TYR A 26 10.26 11.10 22.53
C TYR A 26 11.02 10.95 23.85
N GLU A 27 12.36 10.91 23.81
CA GLU A 27 13.19 10.79 25.01
C GLU A 27 12.97 11.98 25.97
N GLU A 28 12.76 13.19 25.42
CA GLU A 28 12.41 14.38 26.19
C GLU A 28 11.02 14.26 26.83
N TRP A 29 10.01 13.88 26.06
CA TRP A 29 8.65 13.64 26.56
C TRP A 29 8.65 12.56 27.67
N GLU A 30 9.37 11.46 27.48
CA GLU A 30 9.47 10.37 28.45
C GLU A 30 10.12 10.87 29.75
N ARG A 31 11.23 11.61 29.64
CA ARG A 31 11.93 12.21 30.79
C ARG A 31 11.02 13.17 31.55
N GLU A 32 10.32 14.08 30.86
CA GLU A 32 9.41 15.03 31.50
C GLU A 32 8.23 14.33 32.19
N THR A 33 7.67 13.32 31.54
CA THR A 33 6.53 12.56 32.06
C THR A 33 6.94 11.77 33.30
N LEU A 34 8.08 11.09 33.27
CA LEU A 34 8.64 10.40 34.44
C LEU A 34 8.98 11.37 35.57
N LYS A 35 9.48 12.57 35.27
CA LYS A 35 9.72 13.61 36.28
C LYS A 35 8.41 14.05 36.94
N LYS A 36 7.37 14.39 36.15
CA LYS A 36 6.03 14.75 36.67
C LYS A 36 5.42 13.63 37.52
N ALA A 37 5.59 12.38 37.11
CA ALA A 37 5.13 11.22 37.88
C ALA A 37 5.91 11.03 39.20
N LYS A 38 7.22 11.25 39.21
CA LYS A 38 8.06 11.19 40.43
C LYS A 38 7.81 12.34 41.39
N ASP A 39 7.50 13.52 40.88
CA ASP A 39 7.22 14.72 41.66
C ASP A 39 5.79 14.76 42.22
N ALA A 40 4.94 13.76 41.87
CA ALA A 40 3.59 13.63 42.38
C ALA A 40 3.60 13.34 43.89
N LYS A 41 3.01 14.25 44.67
CA LYS A 41 3.02 14.20 46.15
C LYS A 41 2.03 13.19 46.74
N ASP A 42 0.97 12.86 45.99
CA ASP A 42 -0.06 11.91 46.39
C ASP A 42 -0.69 11.18 45.20
N LEU A 43 -1.56 10.20 45.49
CA LEU A 43 -2.28 9.40 44.49
C LEU A 43 -3.19 10.25 43.59
N ARG A 44 -3.66 11.42 44.05
CA ARG A 44 -4.53 12.30 43.27
C ARG A 44 -3.71 13.06 42.23
N SER A 45 -2.56 13.62 42.60
CA SER A 45 -1.61 14.25 41.69
C SER A 45 -1.07 13.26 40.66
N LEU A 46 -0.78 12.02 41.07
CA LEU A 46 -0.35 10.98 40.14
C LEU A 46 -1.47 10.62 39.14
N ARG A 47 -2.73 10.56 39.60
CA ARG A 47 -3.89 10.32 38.72
C ARG A 47 -4.12 11.46 37.72
N GLU A 48 -3.86 12.70 38.11
CA GLU A 48 -3.90 13.86 37.22
C GLU A 48 -2.83 13.78 36.12
N VAL A 49 -1.62 13.29 36.44
CA VAL A 49 -0.59 12.98 35.42
C VAL A 49 -1.09 11.92 34.45
N PHE A 50 -1.65 10.80 34.92
CA PHE A 50 -2.18 9.75 34.04
C PHE A 50 -3.36 10.22 33.18
N TYR A 51 -4.27 11.04 33.72
CA TYR A 51 -5.35 11.63 32.92
C TYR A 51 -4.86 12.63 31.88
N GLY A 52 -3.80 13.38 32.18
CA GLY A 52 -3.16 14.28 31.23
C GLY A 52 -2.48 13.54 30.06
N LEU A 53 -2.06 12.30 30.29
CA LEU A 53 -1.47 11.46 29.24
C LEU A 53 -2.54 10.79 28.36
N GLY A 54 -3.67 10.36 28.93
CA GLY A 54 -4.81 9.80 28.18
C GLY A 54 -4.43 8.71 27.16
N ASP A 55 -5.14 8.64 26.04
CA ASP A 55 -4.87 7.71 24.93
C ASP A 55 -3.50 7.93 24.26
N ARG A 56 -2.86 9.09 24.52
CA ARG A 56 -1.53 9.41 24.01
C ARG A 56 -0.44 8.58 24.67
N TRP A 57 -0.62 8.15 25.93
CA TRP A 57 0.40 7.34 26.64
C TRP A 57 0.73 6.03 25.91
N GLU A 58 -0.29 5.23 25.61
CA GLU A 58 -0.12 3.93 24.95
C GLU A 58 0.47 4.10 23.55
N PHE A 59 0.03 5.17 22.87
CA PHE A 59 0.50 5.54 21.55
C PHE A 59 1.96 5.99 21.55
N ASP A 60 2.35 6.86 22.47
CA ASP A 60 3.72 7.38 22.60
C ASP A 60 4.66 6.26 23.04
N GLN A 61 4.26 5.38 23.96
CA GLN A 61 5.04 4.20 24.36
C GLN A 61 5.24 3.20 23.22
N ALA A 62 4.20 2.91 22.43
CA ALA A 62 4.33 2.07 21.24
C ALA A 62 5.27 2.71 20.20
N THR A 63 5.13 4.02 20.00
CA THR A 63 5.97 4.81 19.08
C THR A 63 7.44 4.86 19.53
N GLY A 64 7.70 5.04 20.82
CA GLY A 64 9.04 5.02 21.40
C GLY A 64 9.71 3.65 21.26
N ALA A 65 8.97 2.57 21.52
CA ALA A 65 9.44 1.21 21.27
C ALA A 65 9.81 1.02 19.79
N TRP A 66 9.05 1.59 18.85
CA TRP A 66 9.36 1.54 17.42
C TRP A 66 10.60 2.34 17.04
N LEU A 67 10.74 3.59 17.52
CA LEU A 67 11.90 4.45 17.25
C LEU A 67 13.21 3.88 17.81
N SER A 68 13.12 2.98 18.81
CA SER A 68 14.28 2.40 19.47
C SER A 68 14.95 1.24 18.69
N GLY A 69 14.27 0.64 17.70
CA GLY A 69 14.62 -0.69 17.18
C GLY A 69 14.75 -0.87 15.66
N GLY A 70 14.79 0.20 14.85
CA GLY A 70 14.80 0.09 13.39
C GLY A 70 15.78 1.02 12.68
N ASP A 71 16.16 0.66 11.46
CA ASP A 71 16.80 1.55 10.51
C ASP A 71 15.72 2.38 9.78
N PRO A 72 16.03 3.61 9.33
CA PRO A 72 15.11 4.36 8.49
C PRO A 72 14.88 3.65 7.16
N LEU A 73 13.62 3.69 6.71
CA LEU A 73 13.14 2.96 5.53
C LEU A 73 13.47 1.47 5.61
N ASP A 74 13.40 0.88 6.81
CA ASP A 74 13.50 -0.57 6.94
C ASP A 74 12.34 -1.22 6.17
N THR A 75 12.63 -2.14 5.28
CA THR A 75 11.68 -2.52 4.22
C THR A 75 11.47 -4.01 4.16
N VAL A 76 10.20 -4.38 4.08
CA VAL A 76 9.76 -5.75 3.80
C VAL A 76 8.96 -5.76 2.50
N GLY A 77 9.29 -6.70 1.62
CA GLY A 77 8.50 -6.95 0.42
C GLY A 77 7.41 -7.98 0.68
N LEU A 78 6.27 -7.83 0.01
CA LEU A 78 5.29 -8.91 -0.10
C LEU A 78 4.74 -9.02 -1.52
N ILE A 79 4.47 -10.25 -1.95
CA ILE A 79 3.87 -10.53 -3.26
C ILE A 79 2.46 -11.08 -3.03
N LEU A 80 1.45 -10.31 -3.43
CA LEU A 80 0.07 -10.79 -3.49
C LEU A 80 -0.18 -11.41 -4.87
N LYS A 81 -0.59 -12.69 -4.89
CA LYS A 81 -1.11 -13.31 -6.11
C LYS A 81 -2.56 -12.87 -6.33
N MET A 82 -2.88 -12.58 -7.58
CA MET A 82 -4.21 -12.17 -8.02
C MET A 82 -4.52 -12.77 -9.40
N PRO A 83 -5.80 -13.01 -9.72
CA PRO A 83 -6.18 -13.42 -11.06
C PRO A 83 -6.04 -12.25 -12.05
N GLY A 84 -5.67 -12.53 -13.29
CA GLY A 84 -5.80 -11.55 -14.37
C GLY A 84 -7.26 -11.35 -14.79
N LEU A 85 -7.52 -10.30 -15.58
CA LEU A 85 -8.86 -10.05 -16.14
C LEU A 85 -9.21 -11.01 -17.31
N GLU A 86 -8.25 -11.79 -17.78
CA GLU A 86 -8.45 -12.83 -18.80
C GLU A 86 -8.06 -14.20 -18.21
N PRO A 87 -8.69 -15.30 -18.64
CA PRO A 87 -8.48 -16.62 -18.03
C PRO A 87 -7.05 -17.16 -18.08
N ASN A 88 -6.24 -16.70 -19.05
CA ASN A 88 -4.83 -17.09 -19.19
C ASN A 88 -3.85 -16.09 -18.58
N LYS A 89 -4.33 -15.12 -17.80
CA LYS A 89 -3.49 -14.11 -17.18
C LYS A 89 -3.45 -14.30 -15.67
N GLU A 90 -2.25 -14.28 -15.11
CA GLU A 90 -2.01 -14.20 -13.67
C GLU A 90 -1.38 -12.85 -13.34
N ARG A 91 -1.74 -12.29 -12.19
CA ARG A 91 -1.18 -11.04 -11.68
C ARG A 91 -0.49 -11.25 -10.35
N PHE A 92 0.59 -10.50 -10.16
CA PHE A 92 1.37 -10.49 -8.94
C PHE A 92 1.62 -9.03 -8.58
N VAL A 93 1.14 -8.63 -7.42
CA VAL A 93 1.34 -7.27 -6.90
C VAL A 93 2.43 -7.34 -5.86
N LEU A 94 3.59 -6.78 -6.20
CA LEU A 94 4.69 -6.67 -5.25
C LEU A 94 4.56 -5.33 -4.53
N TYR A 95 4.35 -5.38 -3.22
CA TYR A 95 4.47 -4.23 -2.34
C TYR A 95 5.86 -4.19 -1.71
N ALA A 96 6.45 -3.01 -1.62
CA ALA A 96 7.53 -2.66 -0.73
C ALA A 96 6.93 -1.82 0.40
N VAL A 97 6.87 -2.41 1.60
CA VAL A 97 6.39 -1.76 2.82
C VAL A 97 7.61 -1.21 3.53
N MET A 98 7.77 0.11 3.49
CA MET A 98 8.88 0.81 4.10
C MET A 98 8.45 1.28 5.48
N ALA A 99 8.89 0.59 6.53
CA ALA A 99 8.68 0.97 7.90
C ALA A 99 9.25 2.38 8.13
N TYR A 100 8.34 3.30 8.43
CA TYR A 100 8.59 4.73 8.59
C TYR A 100 9.18 5.43 7.35
N SER A 101 8.30 6.06 6.60
CA SER A 101 8.62 6.98 5.50
C SER A 101 7.84 8.25 5.77
N LYS A 102 8.54 9.36 6.08
CA LYS A 102 8.17 10.77 5.83
C LYS A 102 8.95 11.68 6.80
N GLY A 103 9.92 12.41 6.28
CA GLY A 103 10.65 13.45 7.02
C GLY A 103 9.90 14.75 7.38
N PHE A 104 8.59 14.87 7.11
CA PHE A 104 7.85 16.13 7.23
C PHE A 104 6.46 16.04 7.87
N THR A 105 6.08 14.90 8.45
CA THR A 105 4.78 14.79 9.11
C THR A 105 4.89 15.05 10.61
N GLN A 106 3.89 15.74 11.16
CA GLN A 106 3.61 15.80 12.59
C GLN A 106 2.63 14.70 13.02
N LYS A 107 2.34 13.73 12.14
CA LYS A 107 1.36 12.66 12.37
C LYS A 107 2.09 11.33 12.46
N PHE A 108 2.12 10.81 13.68
CA PHE A 108 2.73 9.54 14.04
C PHE A 108 1.96 8.30 13.51
N ASP A 109 0.91 8.49 12.69
CA ASP A 109 -0.05 7.46 12.25
C ASP A 109 0.37 6.70 10.98
N HIS A 110 1.54 6.99 10.41
CA HIS A 110 2.02 6.34 9.19
C HIS A 110 3.12 5.32 9.51
N LEU A 111 2.72 4.14 9.99
CA LEU A 111 3.56 2.94 10.10
C LEU A 111 3.83 2.34 8.71
N GLY A 112 4.47 3.15 7.88
CA GLY A 112 5.07 2.78 6.63
C GLY A 112 4.30 3.16 5.38
N ASP A 113 5.06 3.65 4.40
CA ASP A 113 4.56 3.82 3.05
C ASP A 113 4.61 2.47 2.32
N LYS A 114 3.56 2.17 1.56
CA LYS A 114 3.33 0.88 0.90
C LYS A 114 3.27 1.09 -0.60
N GLU A 115 4.42 1.01 -1.23
CA GLU A 115 4.56 1.23 -2.67
C GLU A 115 4.51 -0.07 -3.44
N ARG A 116 3.95 -0.07 -4.64
CA ARG A 116 3.75 -1.32 -5.39
C ARG A 116 4.17 -1.26 -6.83
N ILE A 117 4.40 -2.43 -7.39
CA ILE A 117 4.40 -2.67 -8.84
C ILE A 117 3.45 -3.82 -9.14
N ILE A 118 2.94 -3.85 -10.37
CA ILE A 118 2.05 -4.92 -10.84
C ILE A 118 2.80 -5.69 -11.91
N VAL A 119 2.88 -7.01 -11.77
CA VAL A 119 3.42 -7.90 -12.80
C VAL A 119 2.29 -8.77 -13.32
N GLU A 120 2.10 -8.82 -14.63
CA GLU A 120 1.18 -9.75 -15.28
C GLU A 120 1.95 -10.77 -16.10
N ARG A 121 1.53 -12.02 -15.97
CA ARG A 121 2.03 -13.15 -16.72
C ARG A 121 0.91 -13.73 -17.57
N ASP A 122 1.13 -13.82 -18.86
CA ASP A 122 0.31 -14.65 -19.74
C ASP A 122 0.83 -16.08 -19.70
N THR A 123 0.03 -17.00 -19.18
CA THR A 123 0.39 -18.41 -18.99
C THR A 123 0.43 -19.19 -20.30
N LYS A 124 -0.22 -18.69 -21.37
CA LYS A 124 -0.20 -19.31 -22.71
C LYS A 124 1.02 -18.89 -23.51
N THR A 125 1.30 -17.59 -23.57
CA THR A 125 2.40 -17.05 -24.39
C THR A 125 3.72 -17.00 -23.63
N GLY A 126 3.69 -17.09 -22.31
CA GLY A 126 4.85 -16.88 -21.45
C GLY A 126 5.24 -15.41 -21.31
N LYS A 127 4.48 -14.48 -21.91
CA LYS A 127 4.75 -13.05 -21.83
C LYS A 127 4.68 -12.57 -20.39
N LEU A 128 5.69 -11.82 -19.96
CA LEU A 128 5.78 -11.24 -18.62
C LEU A 128 5.91 -9.73 -18.74
N SER A 129 5.08 -8.97 -18.06
CA SER A 129 5.04 -7.51 -18.17
C SER A 129 4.88 -6.87 -16.80
N VAL A 130 5.61 -5.78 -16.54
CA VAL A 130 5.56 -5.05 -15.26
C VAL A 130 5.12 -3.60 -15.45
N TRP A 131 4.13 -3.17 -14.68
CA TRP A 131 3.79 -1.76 -14.50
C TRP A 131 4.43 -1.24 -13.23
N SER A 132 5.30 -0.25 -13.40
CA SER A 132 5.83 0.52 -12.28
C SER A 132 4.82 1.55 -11.79
N THR A 133 4.94 1.98 -10.55
CA THR A 133 4.17 3.11 -10.04
C THR A 133 4.95 4.40 -10.25
N THR A 134 4.30 5.35 -10.89
CA THR A 134 4.62 6.78 -10.92
C THR A 134 3.75 7.49 -9.88
N GLY A 135 4.13 8.69 -9.45
CA GLY A 135 3.54 9.42 -8.33
C GLY A 135 2.12 9.11 -7.82
N HIS A 136 1.92 9.09 -6.50
CA HIS A 136 0.63 8.89 -5.81
C HIS A 136 -0.09 7.58 -6.17
N GLY A 137 0.65 6.48 -6.38
CA GLY A 137 0.05 5.20 -6.72
C GLY A 137 -0.45 5.09 -8.17
N ALA A 138 -0.07 6.02 -9.05
CA ALA A 138 -0.43 6.01 -10.47
C ALA A 138 0.43 5.01 -11.25
N MET A 139 -0.17 3.95 -11.80
CA MET A 139 0.57 3.03 -12.67
C MET A 139 1.07 3.74 -13.94
N ASP A 140 2.29 3.42 -14.33
CA ASP A 140 2.89 3.82 -15.59
C ASP A 140 2.00 3.39 -16.78
N LEU A 141 2.02 4.19 -17.84
CA LEU A 141 1.22 3.94 -19.05
C LEU A 141 1.76 2.75 -19.84
N PHE A 142 3.07 2.53 -19.82
CA PHE A 142 3.73 1.52 -20.63
C PHE A 142 4.41 0.48 -19.73
N PRO A 143 3.94 -0.78 -19.74
CA PRO A 143 4.63 -1.81 -18.99
C PRO A 143 5.99 -2.15 -19.61
N THR A 144 6.97 -2.46 -18.76
CA THR A 144 8.25 -3.01 -19.20
C THR A 144 8.10 -4.51 -19.48
N ASP A 145 8.67 -4.98 -20.58
CA ASP A 145 8.69 -6.40 -20.93
C ASP A 145 9.77 -7.13 -20.13
N LEU A 146 9.36 -8.14 -19.36
CA LEU A 146 10.21 -9.00 -18.55
C LEU A 146 10.28 -10.44 -19.07
N THR A 147 9.74 -10.71 -20.27
CA THR A 147 9.58 -12.08 -20.81
C THR A 147 10.91 -12.84 -20.85
N SER A 148 12.04 -12.17 -21.09
CA SER A 148 13.37 -12.78 -21.10
C SER A 148 13.76 -13.44 -19.77
N PHE A 149 13.22 -12.98 -18.64
CA PHE A 149 13.49 -13.54 -17.32
C PHE A 149 12.71 -14.83 -17.01
N LYS A 150 11.67 -15.14 -17.81
CA LYS A 150 10.76 -16.30 -17.69
C LYS A 150 9.88 -16.33 -16.44
N THR A 151 10.42 -15.96 -15.28
CA THR A 151 9.69 -15.92 -13.99
C THR A 151 9.93 -14.59 -13.26
N ILE A 152 9.03 -14.29 -12.33
CA ILE A 152 9.08 -13.05 -11.54
C ILE A 152 10.25 -13.08 -10.57
N GLU A 153 10.53 -14.23 -9.97
CA GLU A 153 11.65 -14.42 -9.04
C GLU A 153 12.99 -14.18 -9.73
N ASN A 154 13.14 -14.66 -10.97
CA ASN A 154 14.34 -14.39 -11.77
C ASN A 154 14.43 -12.91 -12.12
N ALA A 155 13.32 -12.28 -12.52
CA ALA A 155 13.29 -10.86 -12.82
C ALA A 155 13.71 -10.02 -11.60
N LEU A 156 13.15 -10.31 -10.42
CA LEU A 156 13.44 -9.61 -9.17
C LEU A 156 14.88 -9.81 -8.69
N LYS A 157 15.45 -11.01 -8.81
CA LYS A 157 16.84 -11.30 -8.44
C LYS A 157 17.86 -10.57 -9.34
N SER A 158 17.51 -10.37 -10.62
CA SER A 158 18.39 -9.77 -11.62
C SER A 158 18.16 -8.27 -11.85
N SER A 159 17.23 -7.66 -11.11
CA SER A 159 16.82 -6.26 -11.29
C SER A 159 16.88 -5.49 -9.98
N TYR A 160 16.58 -4.20 -10.06
CA TYR A 160 16.45 -3.32 -8.89
C TYR A 160 15.01 -2.84 -8.77
N LEU A 161 14.52 -2.80 -7.53
CA LEU A 161 13.39 -1.97 -7.17
C LEU A 161 13.92 -0.60 -6.79
N VAL A 162 13.37 0.46 -7.36
CA VAL A 162 13.81 1.83 -7.09
C VAL A 162 12.67 2.54 -6.38
N ALA A 163 12.87 2.84 -5.10
CA ALA A 163 11.95 3.66 -4.34
C ALA A 163 12.23 5.14 -4.66
N GLN A 164 11.20 5.87 -5.07
CA GLN A 164 11.34 7.26 -5.49
C GLN A 164 10.88 8.22 -4.38
N PRO A 165 11.70 9.21 -4.00
CA PRO A 165 11.37 10.10 -2.90
C PRO A 165 10.16 11.00 -3.17
N GLY A 166 9.35 11.22 -2.12
CA GLY A 166 8.31 12.24 -2.05
C GLY A 166 7.05 11.98 -2.89
N ASP A 167 7.00 10.87 -3.63
CA ASP A 167 5.98 10.67 -4.67
C ASP A 167 5.21 9.36 -4.52
N HIS A 168 5.43 8.54 -3.50
CA HIS A 168 4.76 7.23 -3.40
C HIS A 168 4.87 6.39 -4.69
N ALA A 169 6.11 6.09 -5.08
CA ALA A 169 6.40 5.42 -6.33
C ALA A 169 7.49 4.36 -6.16
N LEU A 170 7.20 3.16 -6.63
CA LEU A 170 8.14 2.05 -6.76
C LEU A 170 8.30 1.72 -8.23
N ARG A 171 9.55 1.70 -8.69
CA ARG A 171 9.88 1.39 -10.07
C ARG A 171 10.68 0.11 -10.18
N PHE A 172 10.41 -0.66 -11.23
CA PHE A 172 11.22 -1.80 -11.63
C PHE A 172 12.30 -1.35 -12.63
N GLU A 173 13.57 -1.57 -12.32
CA GLU A 173 14.70 -1.22 -13.19
C GLU A 173 15.53 -2.46 -13.53
N THR A 174 15.58 -2.81 -14.81
CA THR A 174 16.40 -3.90 -15.32
C THR A 174 17.89 -3.50 -15.39
N GLN A 175 18.79 -4.44 -15.11
CA GLN A 175 20.23 -4.23 -15.24
C GLN A 175 20.65 -3.96 -16.69
N HIS A 176 19.97 -4.60 -17.65
CA HIS A 176 20.21 -4.45 -19.08
C HIS A 176 18.95 -3.93 -19.77
N SER A 177 19.09 -2.86 -20.55
CA SER A 177 17.96 -2.31 -21.30
C SER A 177 17.64 -3.20 -22.49
N THR A 178 16.40 -3.61 -22.65
CA THR A 178 15.95 -4.40 -23.80
C THR A 178 15.26 -3.48 -24.81
N GLY A 179 16.03 -2.98 -25.77
CA GLY A 179 15.53 -2.16 -26.88
C GLY A 179 15.68 -0.64 -26.70
N LEU A 180 15.36 0.11 -27.77
CA LEU A 180 15.63 1.54 -27.87
C LEU A 180 14.76 2.39 -26.93
N ILE A 181 13.46 2.08 -26.82
CA ILE A 181 12.53 2.83 -25.94
C ILE A 181 12.94 2.68 -24.48
N ASP A 182 13.26 1.46 -24.06
CA ASP A 182 13.71 1.17 -22.70
C ASP A 182 15.04 1.90 -22.40
N PHE A 183 15.99 1.89 -23.35
CA PHE A 183 17.22 2.66 -23.25
C PHE A 183 16.98 4.17 -23.07
N PHE A 184 16.15 4.79 -23.91
CA PHE A 184 15.85 6.23 -23.79
C PHE A 184 15.11 6.56 -22.49
N SER A 185 14.15 5.71 -22.09
CA SER A 185 13.44 5.88 -20.82
C SER A 185 14.40 5.79 -19.64
N LYS A 186 15.30 4.79 -19.62
CA LYS A 186 16.30 4.61 -18.59
C LYS A 186 17.25 5.81 -18.54
N ARG A 187 17.75 6.27 -19.69
CA ARG A 187 18.60 7.46 -19.82
C ARG A 187 17.91 8.72 -19.29
N LEU A 188 16.66 8.97 -19.66
CA LEU A 188 15.89 10.12 -19.19
C LEU A 188 15.68 10.07 -17.68
N TRP A 189 15.43 8.88 -17.13
CA TRP A 189 15.28 8.69 -15.71
C TRP A 189 16.60 8.75 -14.93
N GLU A 190 17.72 8.32 -15.51
CA GLU A 190 19.06 8.54 -14.95
C GLU A 190 19.34 10.06 -14.86
N ILE A 191 19.00 10.81 -15.91
CA ILE A 191 19.11 12.28 -15.92
C ILE A 191 18.13 12.92 -14.92
N ALA A 192 16.87 12.47 -14.88
CA ALA A 192 15.84 12.95 -13.97
C ALA A 192 16.17 12.62 -12.50
N GLY A 193 16.84 11.50 -12.29
CA GLY A 193 17.40 11.10 -11.01
C GLY A 193 18.55 12.01 -10.59
N GLY A 194 19.17 12.76 -11.50
CA GLY A 194 20.42 13.51 -11.26
C GLY A 194 21.59 12.55 -11.00
N ASN A 195 22.83 13.06 -11.02
CA ASN A 195 23.97 12.33 -10.42
C ASN A 195 23.73 12.22 -8.91
N LYS A 196 22.88 11.28 -8.51
CA LYS A 196 22.52 11.01 -7.14
C LYS A 196 23.08 9.66 -6.77
N GLU A 197 23.78 9.65 -5.65
CA GLU A 197 24.23 8.42 -5.03
C GLU A 197 23.00 7.64 -4.57
N PHE A 198 23.02 6.34 -4.79
CA PHE A 198 21.99 5.42 -4.35
C PHE A 198 22.58 4.49 -3.30
N SER A 199 21.83 4.27 -2.23
CA SER A 199 22.06 3.16 -1.32
C SER A 199 21.30 1.95 -1.85
N VAL A 200 21.99 0.81 -1.98
CA VAL A 200 21.38 -0.46 -2.33
C VAL A 200 21.27 -1.28 -1.05
N LYS A 201 20.05 -1.67 -0.69
CA LYS A 201 19.77 -2.60 0.40
C LYS A 201 19.16 -3.88 -0.17
N ASP A 202 19.56 -5.03 0.35
CA ASP A 202 18.83 -6.26 0.10
C ASP A 202 17.66 -6.34 1.08
N ILE A 203 16.44 -6.48 0.56
CA ILE A 203 15.21 -6.58 1.35
C ILE A 203 14.67 -7.99 1.26
N ASP A 204 14.14 -8.50 2.37
CA ASP A 204 13.43 -9.77 2.41
C ASP A 204 12.00 -9.59 1.89
N VAL A 205 11.59 -10.51 1.03
CA VAL A 205 10.31 -10.54 0.34
C VAL A 205 9.59 -11.84 0.67
N LEU A 206 8.39 -11.70 1.24
CA LEU A 206 7.42 -12.78 1.39
C LEU A 206 6.79 -13.05 0.02
N THR A 207 6.95 -14.28 -0.46
CA THR A 207 6.38 -14.73 -1.73
C THR A 207 4.88 -14.98 -1.60
N ALA A 208 4.18 -15.09 -2.72
CA ALA A 208 2.76 -15.44 -2.72
C ALA A 208 2.47 -16.74 -1.95
N LYS A 209 3.40 -17.69 -2.00
CA LYS A 209 3.30 -18.94 -1.25
C LYS A 209 3.35 -18.71 0.26
N ASP A 210 4.27 -17.87 0.73
CA ASP A 210 4.40 -17.54 2.16
C ASP A 210 3.13 -16.85 2.67
N ILE A 211 2.54 -15.97 1.87
CA ILE A 211 1.30 -15.26 2.21
C ILE A 211 0.07 -16.20 2.20
N GLU A 212 -0.09 -17.03 1.18
CA GLU A 212 -1.29 -17.88 1.05
C GLU A 212 -1.25 -19.14 1.91
N GLU A 213 -0.07 -19.76 2.08
CA GLU A 213 0.05 -21.04 2.80
C GLU A 213 0.43 -20.85 4.28
N SER A 214 1.38 -19.97 4.59
CA SER A 214 1.85 -19.80 5.98
C SER A 214 0.98 -18.81 6.76
N LEU A 215 0.57 -17.70 6.14
CA LEU A 215 -0.34 -16.73 6.76
C LEU A 215 -1.81 -17.04 6.50
N ASP A 216 -2.14 -17.99 5.63
CA ASP A 216 -3.52 -18.28 5.22
C ASP A 216 -4.27 -17.03 4.72
N PHE A 217 -3.55 -16.05 4.16
CA PHE A 217 -4.10 -14.79 3.69
C PHE A 217 -4.43 -14.87 2.19
N LYS A 218 -5.59 -15.45 1.88
CA LYS A 218 -6.00 -15.83 0.50
C LYS A 218 -6.60 -14.69 -0.32
N PHE A 219 -5.86 -13.60 -0.50
CA PHE A 219 -6.33 -12.44 -1.27
C PHE A 219 -6.71 -12.79 -2.73
N ASN A 220 -6.00 -13.74 -3.34
CA ASN A 220 -6.30 -14.26 -4.67
C ASN A 220 -7.73 -14.81 -4.79
N ARG A 221 -8.22 -15.52 -3.76
CA ARG A 221 -9.56 -16.12 -3.73
C ARG A 221 -10.63 -15.02 -3.77
N TYR A 222 -10.51 -14.01 -2.91
CA TYR A 222 -11.41 -12.85 -2.93
C TYR A 222 -11.41 -12.14 -4.29
N ALA A 223 -10.24 -11.83 -4.84
CA ALA A 223 -10.15 -11.18 -6.14
C ALA A 223 -10.77 -12.03 -7.27
N ALA A 224 -10.60 -13.35 -7.21
CA ALA A 224 -11.22 -14.29 -8.15
C ALA A 224 -12.75 -14.31 -8.04
N SER A 225 -13.29 -14.24 -6.83
CA SER A 225 -14.73 -14.17 -6.58
C SER A 225 -15.34 -12.90 -7.19
N VAL A 226 -14.66 -11.75 -7.07
CA VAL A 226 -15.11 -10.49 -7.70
C VAL A 226 -15.11 -10.59 -9.23
N ILE A 227 -14.03 -11.12 -9.82
CA ILE A 227 -13.96 -11.30 -11.29
C ILE A 227 -15.02 -12.29 -11.78
N SER A 228 -15.19 -13.40 -11.07
CA SER A 228 -16.19 -14.42 -11.41
C SER A 228 -17.62 -13.86 -11.37
N LEU A 229 -17.92 -12.98 -10.40
CA LEU A 229 -19.19 -12.27 -10.33
C LEU A 229 -19.38 -11.31 -11.52
N ASP A 230 -18.34 -10.56 -11.92
CA ASP A 230 -18.40 -9.68 -13.11
C ASP A 230 -18.63 -10.50 -14.40
N GLU A 231 -17.92 -11.63 -14.56
CA GLU A 231 -18.07 -12.50 -15.72
C GLU A 231 -19.47 -13.11 -15.83
N ILE A 232 -20.01 -13.66 -14.74
CA ILE A 232 -21.36 -14.23 -14.76
C ILE A 232 -22.41 -13.14 -14.96
N TRP A 233 -22.25 -11.97 -14.34
CA TRP A 233 -23.14 -10.82 -14.56
C TRP A 233 -23.13 -10.37 -16.02
N ARG A 234 -21.97 -10.26 -16.66
CA ARG A 234 -21.85 -9.95 -18.10
C ARG A 234 -22.52 -11.00 -18.96
N LYS A 235 -22.38 -12.29 -18.63
CA LYS A 235 -23.03 -13.39 -19.36
C LYS A 235 -24.55 -13.34 -19.24
N LEU A 236 -25.07 -13.04 -18.04
CA LEU A 236 -26.51 -12.91 -17.79
C LEU A 236 -27.11 -11.60 -18.31
N SER A 237 -26.30 -10.55 -18.42
CA SER A 237 -26.72 -9.24 -18.95
C SER A 237 -26.58 -9.17 -20.47
N GLY A 238 -25.56 -9.83 -21.03
CA GLY A 238 -25.15 -9.79 -22.42
C GLY A 238 -25.34 -11.12 -23.14
N ASP A 239 -26.58 -11.60 -23.25
CA ASP A 239 -27.08 -12.47 -24.34
C ASP A 239 -28.53 -12.93 -24.13
N THR A 240 -29.14 -12.66 -22.97
CA THR A 240 -30.46 -13.22 -22.61
C THR A 240 -31.65 -12.52 -23.28
N VAL A 241 -31.48 -11.30 -23.82
CA VAL A 241 -32.54 -10.60 -24.56
C VAL A 241 -32.43 -10.83 -26.08
N GLY A 242 -31.24 -11.14 -26.60
CA GLY A 242 -31.00 -11.32 -28.04
C GLY A 242 -31.19 -12.75 -28.53
N LYS A 243 -30.66 -13.76 -27.82
CA LYS A 243 -30.65 -15.14 -28.30
C LYS A 243 -31.79 -16.02 -27.79
N ALA A 244 -32.43 -15.64 -26.68
CA ALA A 244 -33.63 -16.33 -26.18
C ALA A 244 -34.91 -15.87 -26.89
N LYS A 245 -34.98 -14.60 -27.36
CA LYS A 245 -36.13 -14.06 -28.10
C LYS A 245 -36.37 -14.73 -29.46
N GLU A 246 -35.35 -15.31 -30.07
CA GLU A 246 -35.48 -16.00 -31.37
C GLU A 246 -35.81 -17.49 -31.27
N LYS A 247 -35.65 -18.13 -30.10
CA LYS A 247 -35.90 -19.58 -29.94
C LYS A 247 -37.00 -19.96 -28.95
N VAL A 248 -37.43 -19.05 -28.08
CA VAL A 248 -38.51 -19.30 -27.12
C VAL A 248 -39.49 -18.12 -27.17
N LEU A 249 -40.16 -17.96 -28.31
CA LEU A 249 -41.41 -17.21 -28.41
C LEU A 249 -42.52 -18.02 -27.72
N ASP A 250 -42.40 -18.19 -26.40
CA ASP A 250 -43.51 -18.39 -25.49
C ASP A 250 -43.05 -18.20 -24.02
N LYS A 251 -43.56 -17.13 -23.40
CA LYS A 251 -43.87 -16.98 -21.96
C LYS A 251 -42.72 -16.98 -20.94
N ILE A 252 -41.87 -15.96 -20.95
CA ILE A 252 -41.38 -15.43 -19.66
C ILE A 252 -42.39 -14.36 -19.22
N PRO A 253 -43.06 -14.51 -18.06
CA PRO A 253 -43.98 -13.49 -17.57
C PRO A 253 -43.29 -12.15 -17.34
N ASP A 254 -43.96 -11.03 -17.66
CA ASP A 254 -43.41 -9.68 -17.52
C ASP A 254 -42.86 -9.39 -16.11
N HIS A 255 -43.50 -9.94 -15.07
CA HIS A 255 -43.04 -9.79 -13.69
C HIS A 255 -41.70 -10.49 -13.42
N ILE A 256 -41.41 -11.61 -14.09
CA ILE A 256 -40.12 -12.32 -14.00
C ILE A 256 -39.04 -11.54 -14.77
N GLU A 257 -39.37 -11.00 -15.94
CA GLU A 257 -38.43 -10.17 -16.71
C GLU A 257 -38.06 -8.88 -15.96
N ALA A 258 -39.04 -8.21 -15.36
CA ALA A 258 -38.81 -7.01 -14.54
C ALA A 258 -37.91 -7.32 -13.33
N LYS A 259 -38.20 -8.41 -12.60
CA LYS A 259 -37.41 -8.87 -11.45
C LYS A 259 -35.97 -9.23 -11.84
N ASN A 260 -35.78 -9.88 -12.98
CA ASN A 260 -34.46 -10.19 -13.52
C ASN A 260 -33.66 -8.93 -13.84
N LYS A 261 -34.28 -7.94 -14.50
CA LYS A 261 -33.63 -6.65 -14.81
C LYS A 261 -33.25 -5.90 -13.54
N GLU A 262 -34.11 -5.89 -12.53
CA GLU A 262 -33.81 -5.27 -11.24
C GLU A 262 -32.65 -5.97 -10.53
N THR A 263 -32.67 -7.30 -10.47
CA THR A 263 -31.59 -8.10 -9.88
C THR A 263 -30.25 -7.80 -10.56
N LEU A 264 -30.20 -7.82 -11.90
CA LEU A 264 -28.97 -7.54 -12.63
C LEU A 264 -28.45 -6.11 -12.42
N ARG A 265 -29.34 -5.12 -12.24
CA ARG A 265 -28.95 -3.75 -11.87
C ARG A 265 -28.39 -3.67 -10.45
N LYS A 266 -28.96 -4.40 -9.50
CA LYS A 266 -28.43 -4.49 -8.13
C LYS A 266 -27.01 -5.09 -8.13
N ILE A 267 -26.79 -6.14 -8.92
CA ILE A 267 -25.46 -6.75 -9.11
C ILE A 267 -24.49 -5.78 -9.78
N GLU A 268 -24.91 -5.04 -10.81
CA GLU A 268 -24.09 -4.00 -11.43
C GLU A 268 -23.66 -2.92 -10.41
N GLY A 269 -24.60 -2.47 -9.57
CA GLY A 269 -24.32 -1.57 -8.47
C GLY A 269 -23.33 -2.15 -7.46
N LEU A 270 -23.49 -3.42 -7.09
CA LEU A 270 -22.54 -4.13 -6.22
C LEU A 270 -21.15 -4.20 -6.86
N LEU A 271 -21.04 -4.60 -8.13
CA LEU A 271 -19.77 -4.64 -8.85
C LEU A 271 -19.05 -3.29 -8.82
N HIS A 272 -19.78 -2.18 -8.99
CA HIS A 272 -19.21 -0.85 -8.83
C HIS A 272 -18.60 -0.65 -7.43
N LEU A 273 -19.29 -1.05 -6.36
CA LEU A 273 -18.76 -0.99 -5.01
C LEU A 273 -17.52 -1.87 -4.83
N LEU A 274 -17.52 -3.09 -5.37
CA LEU A 274 -16.40 -4.04 -5.25
C LEU A 274 -15.10 -3.51 -5.90
N TRP A 275 -15.24 -2.80 -7.03
CA TRP A 275 -14.08 -2.21 -7.72
C TRP A 275 -13.57 -0.93 -7.07
N PHE A 276 -14.44 -0.13 -6.45
CA PHE A 276 -14.14 1.25 -6.07
C PHE A 276 -14.30 1.59 -4.59
N ARG A 277 -14.68 0.63 -3.74
CA ARG A 277 -14.57 0.76 -2.28
C ARG A 277 -13.49 -0.17 -1.73
N PRO A 278 -12.86 0.17 -0.59
CA PRO A 278 -11.96 -0.74 0.09
C PRO A 278 -12.64 -2.05 0.50
N PRO A 279 -11.98 -3.22 0.36
CA PRO A 279 -12.54 -4.54 0.66
C PRO A 279 -13.32 -4.60 1.98
N ALA A 280 -12.74 -4.13 3.09
CA ALA A 280 -13.37 -4.20 4.41
C ALA A 280 -14.71 -3.44 4.49
N LYS A 281 -14.95 -2.47 3.60
CA LYS A 281 -16.18 -1.65 3.54
C LYS A 281 -17.24 -2.22 2.59
N GLN A 282 -16.98 -3.37 1.97
CA GLN A 282 -17.89 -4.00 1.00
C GLN A 282 -18.81 -5.04 1.65
N ILE A 283 -18.38 -5.66 2.75
CA ILE A 283 -19.09 -6.78 3.43
C ILE A 283 -20.59 -6.50 3.61
N PRO A 284 -21.03 -5.36 4.19
CA PRO A 284 -22.47 -5.15 4.45
C PRO A 284 -23.32 -5.13 3.18
N ALA A 285 -22.76 -4.61 2.07
CA ALA A 285 -23.47 -4.56 0.79
C ALA A 285 -23.56 -5.95 0.13
N ILE A 286 -22.53 -6.78 0.30
CA ILE A 286 -22.51 -8.15 -0.21
C ILE A 286 -23.52 -9.00 0.57
N GLU A 287 -23.45 -8.98 1.91
CA GLU A 287 -24.34 -9.73 2.80
C GLU A 287 -25.80 -9.35 2.58
N SER A 288 -26.10 -8.04 2.57
CA SER A 288 -27.47 -7.57 2.34
C SER A 288 -28.05 -8.07 1.02
N LEU A 289 -27.27 -8.06 -0.07
CA LEU A 289 -27.76 -8.53 -1.36
C LEU A 289 -27.82 -10.06 -1.42
N HIS A 290 -26.87 -10.76 -0.81
CA HIS A 290 -26.90 -12.21 -0.70
C HIS A 290 -28.15 -12.68 0.04
N ASP A 291 -28.44 -12.10 1.21
CA ASP A 291 -29.58 -12.47 2.03
C ASP A 291 -30.91 -12.12 1.37
N GLU A 292 -30.99 -10.98 0.67
CA GLU A 292 -32.15 -10.62 -0.15
C GLU A 292 -32.43 -11.69 -1.22
N LEU A 293 -31.41 -12.11 -1.97
CA LEU A 293 -31.58 -13.10 -3.04
C LEU A 293 -31.78 -14.52 -2.52
N PHE A 294 -31.18 -14.87 -1.38
CA PHE A 294 -31.30 -16.19 -0.76
C PHE A 294 -32.66 -16.39 -0.07
N SER A 295 -33.20 -15.35 0.57
CA SER A 295 -34.50 -15.39 1.26
C SER A 295 -35.70 -15.26 0.33
N GLU A 296 -35.47 -15.02 -0.97
CA GLU A 296 -36.52 -14.90 -1.97
C GLU A 296 -37.33 -16.21 -2.08
N PRO A 297 -38.63 -16.20 -1.76
CA PRO A 297 -39.46 -17.42 -1.75
C PRO A 297 -39.65 -18.03 -3.15
N THR A 298 -39.57 -17.22 -4.21
CA THR A 298 -39.68 -17.67 -5.61
C THR A 298 -38.52 -17.13 -6.44
N PRO A 299 -37.31 -17.72 -6.29
CA PRO A 299 -36.12 -17.21 -6.93
C PRO A 299 -36.13 -17.54 -8.43
N THR A 300 -35.83 -16.55 -9.26
CA THR A 300 -35.67 -16.74 -10.70
C THR A 300 -34.38 -17.53 -11.00
N GLU A 301 -34.24 -18.07 -12.21
CA GLU A 301 -33.00 -18.77 -12.61
C GLU A 301 -31.76 -17.86 -12.55
N ILE A 302 -31.94 -16.55 -12.82
CA ILE A 302 -30.86 -15.57 -12.65
C ILE A 302 -30.47 -15.45 -11.17
N GLN A 303 -31.43 -15.33 -10.26
CA GLN A 303 -31.15 -15.26 -8.83
C GLN A 303 -30.47 -16.53 -8.32
N LYS A 304 -30.98 -17.72 -8.68
CA LYS A 304 -30.35 -19.01 -8.35
C LYS A 304 -28.91 -19.12 -8.86
N THR A 305 -28.64 -18.59 -10.06
CA THR A 305 -27.30 -18.59 -10.64
C THR A 305 -26.34 -17.66 -9.89
N LEU A 306 -26.83 -16.50 -9.43
CA LEU A 306 -26.00 -15.47 -8.77
C LEU A 306 -25.69 -15.77 -7.30
N VAL A 307 -26.63 -16.40 -6.57
CA VAL A 307 -26.50 -16.68 -5.13
C VAL A 307 -25.17 -17.37 -4.77
N PRO A 308 -24.72 -18.43 -5.46
CA PRO A 308 -23.43 -19.07 -5.15
C PRO A 308 -22.22 -18.13 -5.30
N TYR A 309 -22.23 -17.24 -6.29
CA TYR A 309 -21.14 -16.28 -6.49
C TYR A 309 -21.10 -15.21 -5.39
N LEU A 310 -22.27 -14.76 -4.94
CA LEU A 310 -22.38 -13.85 -3.80
C LEU A 310 -21.96 -14.52 -2.49
N GLY A 311 -22.34 -15.79 -2.28
CA GLY A 311 -21.93 -16.55 -1.10
C GLY A 311 -20.41 -16.77 -1.03
N GLU A 312 -19.79 -17.14 -2.15
CA GLU A 312 -18.33 -17.28 -2.24
C GLU A 312 -17.60 -15.93 -2.07
N LEU A 313 -18.16 -14.85 -2.62
CA LEU A 313 -17.64 -13.50 -2.40
C LEU A 313 -17.71 -13.07 -0.92
N ALA A 314 -18.85 -13.28 -0.26
CA ALA A 314 -19.04 -12.97 1.14
C ALA A 314 -18.08 -13.77 2.03
N TYR A 315 -17.99 -15.08 1.78
CA TYR A 315 -17.09 -15.97 2.48
C TYR A 315 -15.63 -15.52 2.31
N SER A 316 -15.16 -15.37 1.07
CA SER A 316 -13.76 -15.08 0.78
C SER A 316 -13.31 -13.71 1.30
N LEU A 317 -14.19 -12.71 1.28
CA LEU A 317 -13.88 -11.39 1.83
C LEU A 317 -13.87 -11.38 3.37
N THR A 318 -14.82 -12.08 4.00
CA THR A 318 -14.87 -12.22 5.46
C THR A 318 -13.63 -12.92 5.98
N ASP A 319 -13.27 -14.05 5.36
CA ASP A 319 -12.08 -14.85 5.67
C ASP A 319 -10.80 -14.00 5.71
N ILE A 320 -10.50 -13.26 4.63
CA ILE A 320 -9.29 -12.42 4.59
C ILE A 320 -9.35 -11.23 5.56
N THR A 321 -10.54 -10.69 5.83
CA THR A 321 -10.71 -9.54 6.73
C THR A 321 -10.55 -9.94 8.19
N GLU A 322 -11.16 -11.05 8.59
CA GLU A 322 -10.96 -11.65 9.91
C GLU A 322 -9.51 -12.09 10.09
N LYS A 323 -8.89 -12.64 9.04
CA LYS A 323 -7.49 -13.04 9.11
C LYS A 323 -6.56 -11.86 9.32
N ALA A 324 -6.75 -10.74 8.62
CA ALA A 324 -5.97 -9.51 8.84
C ALA A 324 -6.11 -9.00 10.28
N LYS A 325 -7.35 -8.94 10.80
CA LYS A 325 -7.63 -8.54 12.19
C LYS A 325 -6.96 -9.47 13.20
N TYR A 326 -7.05 -10.78 12.99
CA TYR A 326 -6.41 -11.77 13.84
C TYR A 326 -4.89 -11.62 13.85
N LEU A 327 -4.27 -11.43 12.68
CA LEU A 327 -2.82 -11.23 12.58
C LEU A 327 -2.38 -9.95 13.30
N LYS A 328 -3.13 -8.85 13.17
CA LYS A 328 -2.89 -7.60 13.92
C LYS A 328 -3.06 -7.77 15.42
N TRP A 329 -4.11 -8.45 15.84
CA TRP A 329 -4.33 -8.73 17.25
C TRP A 329 -3.20 -9.58 17.84
N LYS A 330 -2.79 -10.63 17.11
CA LYS A 330 -1.67 -11.49 17.50
C LYS A 330 -0.36 -10.74 17.55
N SER A 331 -0.10 -9.82 16.60
CA SER A 331 1.12 -9.01 16.61
C SER A 331 1.19 -8.03 17.77
N VAL A 332 0.07 -7.69 18.42
CA VAL A 332 0.02 -6.79 19.58
C VAL A 332 0.03 -7.55 20.90
N LEU A 333 -0.81 -8.60 21.04
CA LEU A 333 -0.96 -9.30 22.31
C LEU A 333 0.10 -10.38 22.56
N ASP A 334 0.63 -10.98 21.50
CA ASP A 334 1.58 -12.08 21.56
C ASP A 334 2.79 -11.77 20.69
N GLN A 335 3.43 -10.64 20.99
CA GLN A 335 4.50 -10.06 20.18
C GLN A 335 5.65 -11.04 19.97
N LYS A 336 6.01 -11.81 21.00
CA LYS A 336 7.14 -12.75 20.93
C LYS A 336 6.85 -13.88 19.96
N ASP A 337 5.74 -14.61 20.16
CA ASP A 337 5.41 -15.74 19.30
C ASP A 337 5.07 -15.28 17.88
N PHE A 338 4.51 -14.07 17.72
CA PHE A 338 4.31 -13.48 16.40
C PHE A 338 5.65 -13.20 15.69
N ARG A 339 6.60 -12.55 16.37
CA ARG A 339 7.92 -12.22 15.80
C ARG A 339 8.75 -13.45 15.47
N GLU A 340 8.55 -14.55 16.20
CA GLU A 340 9.24 -15.84 16.03
C GLU A 340 8.46 -16.83 15.14
N SER A 341 7.31 -16.42 14.59
CA SER A 341 6.43 -17.30 13.81
C SER A 341 7.09 -17.82 12.54
N ASP A 342 6.63 -19.00 12.09
CA ASP A 342 7.19 -19.70 10.93
C ASP A 342 7.16 -18.88 9.63
N VAL A 343 6.26 -17.89 9.51
CA VAL A 343 6.20 -17.02 8.34
C VAL A 343 7.47 -16.17 8.17
N PHE A 344 8.13 -15.81 9.27
CA PHE A 344 9.35 -15.00 9.26
C PHE A 344 10.62 -15.85 9.33
N LYS A 345 10.48 -17.18 9.33
CA LYS A 345 11.60 -18.10 9.46
C LYS A 345 12.57 -17.96 8.28
N GLY A 346 13.82 -17.63 8.60
CA GLY A 346 14.85 -17.41 7.59
C GLY A 346 14.78 -16.05 6.88
N LEU A 347 13.91 -15.14 7.33
CA LEU A 347 13.92 -13.74 6.92
C LEU A 347 14.67 -12.89 7.96
N ASP A 348 15.53 -11.99 7.48
CA ASP A 348 16.31 -11.08 8.32
C ASP A 348 15.56 -9.75 8.45
N LEU A 349 14.41 -9.80 9.13
CA LEU A 349 13.53 -8.65 9.32
C LEU A 349 13.64 -8.13 10.76
N SER A 350 13.75 -6.80 10.90
CA SER A 350 13.64 -6.17 12.21
C SER A 350 12.23 -6.38 12.80
N PRO A 351 12.08 -6.24 14.13
CA PRO A 351 10.76 -6.20 14.75
C PRO A 351 9.83 -5.17 14.13
N MET A 352 10.35 -4.01 13.75
CA MET A 352 9.60 -2.91 13.16
C MET A 352 9.08 -3.26 11.76
N ALA A 353 9.90 -3.91 10.92
CA ALA A 353 9.47 -4.37 9.60
C ALA A 353 8.37 -5.45 9.71
N LYS A 354 8.45 -6.35 10.69
CA LYS A 354 7.42 -7.38 10.93
C LYS A 354 6.08 -6.77 11.37
N GLU A 355 6.11 -5.69 12.13
CA GLU A 355 4.89 -4.99 12.56
C GLU A 355 4.30 -4.13 11.44
N ALA A 356 5.13 -3.38 10.72
CA ALA A 356 4.72 -2.61 9.55
C ALA A 356 4.09 -3.50 8.47
N PHE A 357 4.60 -4.72 8.29
CA PHE A 357 4.03 -5.72 7.41
C PHE A 357 2.56 -6.03 7.74
N ILE A 358 2.21 -6.25 9.01
CA ILE A 358 0.84 -6.57 9.41
C ILE A 358 -0.09 -5.38 9.29
N VAL A 359 0.39 -4.19 9.67
CA VAL A 359 -0.36 -2.95 9.47
C VAL A 359 -0.66 -2.76 7.98
N ALA A 360 0.34 -2.98 7.11
CA ALA A 360 0.15 -2.87 5.67
C ALA A 360 -0.89 -3.87 5.12
N LEU A 361 -0.94 -5.11 5.63
CA LEU A 361 -1.96 -6.08 5.21
C LEU A 361 -3.39 -5.61 5.55
N GLU A 362 -3.60 -5.08 6.76
CA GLU A 362 -4.90 -4.53 7.14
C GLU A 362 -5.25 -3.28 6.35
N ASP A 363 -4.29 -2.35 6.20
CA ASP A 363 -4.49 -1.11 5.45
C ASP A 363 -4.87 -1.37 3.98
N ILE A 364 -4.27 -2.39 3.35
CA ILE A 364 -4.64 -2.80 1.98
C ILE A 364 -6.14 -3.13 1.91
N LEU A 365 -6.74 -3.70 2.97
CA LEU A 365 -8.17 -4.00 3.02
C LEU A 365 -9.03 -2.79 3.41
N GLN A 366 -8.52 -1.89 4.24
CA GLN A 366 -9.27 -0.76 4.80
C GLN A 366 -9.25 0.50 3.93
N GLU A 367 -8.16 0.71 3.20
CA GLU A 367 -7.88 1.97 2.49
C GLU A 367 -7.86 1.80 0.97
N HIS A 368 -7.35 0.68 0.46
CA HIS A 368 -7.12 0.50 -0.97
C HIS A 368 -8.30 -0.17 -1.67
N THR A 369 -8.68 0.32 -2.85
CA THR A 369 -9.70 -0.31 -3.69
C THR A 369 -9.10 -1.43 -4.54
N LEU A 370 -9.90 -2.41 -4.97
CA LEU A 370 -9.39 -3.50 -5.83
C LEU A 370 -8.80 -2.96 -7.15
N ALA A 371 -9.46 -1.96 -7.75
CA ALA A 371 -8.95 -1.27 -8.94
C ALA A 371 -7.60 -0.57 -8.70
N TYR A 372 -7.37 -0.06 -7.49
CA TYR A 372 -6.09 0.51 -7.10
C TYR A 372 -5.04 -0.59 -6.91
N ILE A 373 -5.33 -1.62 -6.13
CA ILE A 373 -4.39 -2.69 -5.75
C ILE A 373 -3.74 -3.35 -6.97
N GLY A 374 -4.55 -3.86 -7.90
CA GLY A 374 -4.04 -4.75 -8.97
C GLY A 374 -4.68 -4.58 -10.35
N TYR A 375 -5.70 -3.71 -10.51
CA TYR A 375 -6.46 -3.60 -11.76
C TYR A 375 -6.55 -2.17 -12.29
N PRO A 376 -5.41 -1.58 -12.71
CA PRO A 376 -5.36 -0.22 -13.23
C PRO A 376 -6.31 0.04 -14.42
N GLU A 377 -6.67 -0.99 -15.19
CA GLU A 377 -7.59 -0.93 -16.30
C GLU A 377 -9.02 -0.58 -15.87
N ARG A 378 -9.38 -0.98 -14.64
CA ARG A 378 -10.68 -0.70 -14.01
C ARG A 378 -10.73 0.67 -13.36
N ALA A 379 -9.64 1.45 -13.34
CA ALA A 379 -9.63 2.79 -12.77
C ALA A 379 -10.65 3.72 -13.46
N THR A 380 -11.19 4.68 -12.70
CA THR A 380 -12.11 5.70 -13.20
C THR A 380 -11.46 6.58 -14.28
N MET A 381 -12.27 7.21 -15.14
CA MET A 381 -11.74 8.10 -16.18
C MET A 381 -10.93 9.27 -15.60
N LYS A 382 -11.37 9.85 -14.48
CA LYS A 382 -10.61 10.88 -13.74
C LYS A 382 -9.21 10.38 -13.38
N ASN A 383 -9.11 9.17 -12.84
CA ASN A 383 -7.83 8.58 -12.45
C ASN A 383 -6.97 8.22 -13.67
N LYS A 384 -7.58 7.74 -14.76
CA LYS A 384 -6.87 7.49 -16.03
C LYS A 384 -6.28 8.78 -16.60
N VAL A 385 -7.04 9.87 -16.61
CA VAL A 385 -6.56 11.20 -17.05
C VAL A 385 -5.46 11.71 -16.13
N LEU A 386 -5.64 11.59 -14.80
CA LEU A 386 -4.61 11.98 -13.83
C LEU A 386 -3.31 11.20 -14.03
N ARG A 387 -3.38 9.88 -14.31
CA ARG A 387 -2.20 9.07 -14.66
C ARG A 387 -1.47 9.59 -15.90
N VAL A 388 -2.21 9.95 -16.94
CA VAL A 388 -1.63 10.51 -18.17
C VAL A 388 -0.94 11.85 -17.89
N LEU A 389 -1.58 12.73 -17.12
CA LEU A 389 -1.03 14.04 -16.78
C LEU A 389 0.19 13.91 -15.86
N LEU A 390 0.11 13.12 -14.78
CA LEU A 390 1.21 12.90 -13.86
C LEU A 390 2.40 12.23 -14.57
N GLY A 391 2.18 11.16 -15.33
CA GLY A 391 3.24 10.49 -16.08
C GLY A 391 3.94 11.42 -17.09
N SER A 392 3.19 12.31 -17.73
CA SER A 392 3.74 13.27 -18.70
C SER A 392 4.48 14.46 -18.06
N ILE A 393 4.09 14.87 -16.85
CA ILE A 393 4.59 16.08 -16.18
C ILE A 393 5.71 15.78 -15.17
N ILE A 394 5.62 14.66 -14.45
CA ILE A 394 6.58 14.32 -13.37
C ILE A 394 7.99 14.21 -13.93
N LEU A 395 8.18 13.52 -15.06
CA LEU A 395 9.50 13.32 -15.64
C LEU A 395 10.16 14.66 -16.04
N PRO A 396 9.51 15.57 -16.79
CA PRO A 396 10.04 16.91 -17.06
C PRO A 396 10.35 17.74 -15.80
N ILE A 397 9.44 17.76 -14.82
CA ILE A 397 9.66 18.51 -13.56
C ILE A 397 10.89 17.98 -12.83
N ARG A 398 11.05 16.65 -12.75
CA ARG A 398 12.21 16.04 -12.09
C ARG A 398 13.51 16.33 -12.83
N ILE A 399 13.51 16.30 -14.16
CA ILE A 399 14.66 16.70 -14.97
C ILE A 399 15.03 18.16 -14.66
N ALA A 400 14.04 19.06 -14.64
CA ALA A 400 14.28 20.47 -14.32
C ALA A 400 14.79 20.68 -12.89
N SER A 401 14.22 19.99 -11.89
CA SER A 401 14.67 20.08 -10.50
C SER A 401 16.06 19.51 -10.31
N SER A 402 16.36 18.38 -10.95
CA SER A 402 17.68 17.74 -10.89
C SER A 402 18.75 18.56 -11.59
N PHE A 403 18.40 19.21 -12.71
CA PHE A 403 19.27 20.18 -13.37
C PHE A 403 19.53 21.39 -12.46
N LYS A 404 18.50 21.97 -11.84
CA LYS A 404 18.65 23.07 -10.87
C LYS A 404 19.55 22.68 -9.69
N ALA A 405 19.35 21.49 -9.12
CA ALA A 405 20.17 20.98 -8.03
C ALA A 405 21.63 20.77 -8.45
N TRP A 406 21.87 20.22 -9.64
CA TRP A 406 23.22 20.06 -10.20
C TRP A 406 23.92 21.41 -10.40
N VAL A 407 23.23 22.39 -11.00
CA VAL A 407 23.76 23.76 -11.15
C VAL A 407 24.08 24.36 -9.77
N THR A 408 23.19 24.19 -8.79
CA THR A 408 23.40 24.72 -7.43
C THR A 408 24.62 24.08 -6.75
N ARG A 409 24.83 22.76 -6.91
CA ARG A 409 26.04 22.08 -6.40
C ARG A 409 27.31 22.58 -7.08
N ILE A 410 27.29 22.76 -8.40
CA ILE A 410 28.44 23.31 -9.14
C ILE A 410 28.75 24.73 -8.67
N VAL A 411 27.72 25.58 -8.53
CA VAL A 411 27.88 26.94 -8.02
C VAL A 411 28.45 26.93 -6.60
N LYS A 412 27.92 26.11 -5.67
CA LYS A 412 28.48 25.97 -4.30
C LYS A 412 29.92 25.44 -4.29
N ARG A 413 30.32 24.62 -5.27
CA ARG A 413 31.68 24.08 -5.38
C ARG A 413 32.68 25.09 -5.94
N ILE A 414 32.21 26.02 -6.79
CA ILE A 414 33.04 27.06 -7.42
C ILE A 414 33.10 28.33 -6.55
N LEU A 415 32.01 28.65 -5.84
CA LEU A 415 31.88 29.76 -4.90
C LEU A 415 31.46 29.16 -3.54
N PRO A 416 32.41 28.80 -2.67
CA PRO A 416 32.08 28.40 -1.30
C PRO A 416 31.50 29.62 -0.58
N TRP A 417 30.19 29.67 -0.47
CA TRP A 417 29.49 30.72 0.28
C TRP A 417 29.75 30.50 1.77
N PRO A 418 30.17 31.53 2.53
CA PRO A 418 30.28 31.43 3.97
C PRO A 418 28.88 31.53 4.57
N SER A 419 28.19 30.41 4.78
CA SER A 419 26.93 30.41 5.54
C SER A 419 26.69 29.18 6.40
N ASP A 420 27.38 28.06 6.18
CA ASP A 420 27.06 26.82 6.90
C ASP A 420 27.80 26.70 8.25
N LYS A 421 28.23 27.82 8.85
CA LYS A 421 28.78 27.86 10.23
C LYS A 421 27.83 28.46 11.28
N GLU A 422 26.71 29.07 10.89
CA GLU A 422 25.82 29.74 11.87
C GLU A 422 24.62 28.87 12.32
N GLU A 423 24.34 27.73 11.67
CA GLU A 423 23.27 26.82 12.13
C GLU A 423 23.73 25.73 13.14
N GLU A 424 25.03 25.60 13.40
CA GLU A 424 25.56 24.66 14.43
C GLU A 424 25.82 25.32 15.81
N GLU A 425 25.77 26.65 15.93
CA GLU A 425 26.02 27.36 17.21
C GLU A 425 24.87 28.29 17.66
N GLY A 426 23.70 28.25 16.99
CA GLY A 426 22.61 29.21 17.18
C GLY A 426 21.30 28.65 17.70
N ILE A 427 21.30 27.69 18.63
CA ILE A 427 20.14 27.39 19.50
C ILE A 427 20.66 27.17 20.91
N ASP A 428 21.20 28.24 21.50
CA ASP A 428 21.44 28.32 22.93
C ASP A 428 20.79 29.62 23.44
N SER A 429 19.98 29.48 24.48
CA SER A 429 19.29 30.52 25.25
C SER A 429 18.23 31.40 24.54
N HIS A 430 16.97 30.98 24.63
CA HIS A 430 15.90 31.91 25.01
C HIS A 430 15.14 31.31 26.19
N ASP A 431 15.69 31.51 27.38
CA ASP A 431 14.91 31.60 28.61
C ASP A 431 14.02 32.85 28.47
N GLU A 432 12.74 32.66 28.13
CA GLU A 432 11.72 33.62 28.51
C GLU A 432 11.25 33.27 29.92
N GLU A 433 11.81 33.97 30.91
CA GLU A 433 11.22 34.11 32.23
C GLU A 433 9.80 34.65 32.07
N VAL A 434 8.81 33.77 32.24
CA VAL A 434 7.43 34.19 32.46
C VAL A 434 7.32 34.67 33.90
N GLU A 435 7.39 35.99 34.09
CA GLU A 435 7.01 36.65 35.33
C GLU A 435 5.55 36.31 35.67
N VAL A 436 5.38 35.66 36.82
CA VAL A 436 4.08 35.46 37.48
C VAL A 436 3.63 36.80 38.07
N PRO A 437 2.46 37.36 37.69
CA PRO A 437 1.91 38.47 38.45
C PRO A 437 1.40 37.95 39.78
N LYS A 438 1.96 38.48 40.88
CA LYS A 438 1.38 38.38 42.22
C LYS A 438 0.00 39.03 42.20
N ALA A 439 -1.03 38.27 42.54
CA ALA A 439 -2.31 38.82 42.98
C ALA A 439 -2.19 39.11 44.49
N GLU A 440 -2.15 40.39 44.83
CA GLU A 440 -2.54 40.92 46.15
C GLU A 440 -3.95 41.51 46.00
N GLU A 441 -4.95 40.77 46.51
CA GLU A 441 -6.01 41.18 47.45
C GLU A 441 -7.13 40.12 47.49
#